data_AF-A0A066ZQX0-F1
#
_entry.id   AF-A0A066ZQX0-F1
#
_cell.length_a   1.000
_cell.length_b   1.000
_cell.length_c   1.000
_cell.angle_alpha   90.00
_cell.angle_beta   90.00
_cell.angle_gamma   90.00
#
_symmetry.space_group_name_H-M   'P 1'
#
loop_
_entity.id
_entity.type
_entity.pdbx_description
1 polymer ?
#
loop_
_entity_poly.entity_id
_entity_poly.type
_entity_poly.pdbx_seq_one_letter_code
_entity_poly.pdbx_strand_id
1 'polypeptide(L)'
;MDLQNFKQAFSIGRTVNLQCDCGKHFFSTYGQDEDLERPLPKDTENTIFTEHDIDELVFEGKHYSDYCNCWHERAKNIMGFLDSHHSAIADYLNAERKRLIKSAKDLHEVSE
;
A
#
# COMPACT_ATOMS: atom_id res chain seq x y z
N MET A 1 -17.23 2.48 4.59
CA MET A 1 -16.44 1.80 3.53
C MET A 1 -15.97 0.43 4.02
N ASP A 2 -15.85 -0.56 3.13
CA ASP A 2 -15.40 -1.93 3.45
C ASP A 2 -13.86 -2.01 3.52
N LEU A 3 -13.33 -2.69 4.53
CA LEU A 3 -11.90 -2.94 4.70
C LEU A 3 -11.31 -3.70 3.51
N GLN A 4 -12.10 -4.56 2.86
CA GLN A 4 -11.67 -5.28 1.66
C GLN A 4 -11.44 -4.33 0.48
N ASN A 5 -12.32 -3.34 0.30
CA ASN A 5 -12.13 -2.31 -0.73
C ASN A 5 -10.90 -1.46 -0.43
N PHE A 6 -10.66 -1.15 0.85
CA PHE A 6 -9.45 -0.43 1.27
C PHE A 6 -8.18 -1.23 0.95
N LYS A 7 -8.15 -2.51 1.31
CA LYS A 7 -7.04 -3.41 0.96
C LYS A 7 -6.79 -3.43 -0.53
N GLN A 8 -7.84 -3.59 -1.33
CA GLN A 8 -7.71 -3.64 -2.79
C GLN A 8 -7.21 -2.32 -3.38
N ALA A 9 -7.65 -1.18 -2.85
CA ALA A 9 -7.24 0.14 -3.34
C ALA A 9 -5.78 0.48 -3.03
N PHE A 10 -5.25 -0.02 -1.91
CA PHE A 10 -3.88 0.28 -1.45
C PHE A 10 -2.92 -0.90 -1.59
N SER A 11 -3.35 -2.03 -2.13
CA SER A 11 -2.48 -3.17 -2.41
C SER A 11 -1.60 -2.87 -3.62
N ILE A 12 -0.30 -3.15 -3.49
CA ILE A 12 0.67 -3.00 -4.58
C ILE A 12 1.17 -4.35 -5.12
N GLY A 13 0.63 -5.45 -4.61
CA GLY A 13 0.95 -6.81 -5.03
C GLY A 13 1.49 -7.68 -3.90
N ARG A 14 2.15 -8.76 -4.29
CA ARG A 14 2.68 -9.79 -3.40
C ARG A 14 4.19 -9.71 -3.33
N THR A 15 4.74 -9.98 -2.14
CA THR A 15 6.18 -10.09 -1.89
C THR A 15 6.49 -11.29 -1.02
N VAL A 16 7.74 -11.76 -1.10
CA VAL A 16 8.27 -12.81 -0.23
C VAL A 16 8.97 -12.24 1.01
N ASN A 17 9.17 -10.93 1.06
CA ASN A 17 9.93 -10.26 2.11
C ASN A 17 9.38 -8.84 2.30
N LEU A 18 8.92 -8.53 3.51
CA LEU A 18 8.33 -7.24 3.82
C LEU A 18 8.63 -6.80 5.25
N GLN A 19 9.24 -5.62 5.40
CA GLN A 19 9.29 -4.93 6.68
C GLN A 19 8.06 -4.04 6.81
N CYS A 20 7.20 -4.35 7.79
CA CYS A 20 6.03 -3.56 8.09
C CYS A 20 6.41 -2.30 8.89
N ASP A 21 5.67 -1.21 8.73
CA ASP A 21 5.87 0.08 9.44
C ASP A 21 5.97 -0.05 10.96
N CYS A 22 5.29 -1.04 11.57
CA CYS A 22 5.40 -1.30 13.01
C CYS A 22 6.72 -1.95 13.44
N GLY A 23 7.65 -2.19 12.51
CA GLY A 23 8.96 -2.79 12.74
C GLY A 23 9.02 -4.31 12.57
N LYS A 24 7.87 -4.99 12.47
CA LYS A 24 7.82 -6.44 12.24
C LYS A 24 8.29 -6.81 10.84
N HIS A 25 9.09 -7.85 10.73
CA HIS A 25 9.58 -8.37 9.47
C HIS A 25 8.81 -9.64 9.11
N PHE A 26 8.23 -9.70 7.91
CA PHE A 26 7.53 -10.87 7.39
C PHE A 26 8.34 -11.50 6.24
N PHE A 27 8.45 -12.82 6.24
CA PHE A 27 9.19 -13.56 5.22
C PHE A 27 8.43 -14.82 4.79
N SER A 28 8.17 -14.96 3.49
CA SER A 28 7.48 -16.10 2.90
C SER A 28 8.44 -17.26 2.64
N THR A 29 8.10 -18.43 3.18
CA THR A 29 8.76 -19.70 2.85
C THR A 29 8.07 -20.40 1.68
N TYR A 30 7.03 -19.80 1.10
CA TYR A 30 6.31 -20.37 -0.02
C TYR A 30 7.22 -20.57 -1.24
N GLY A 31 7.13 -21.77 -1.83
CA GLY A 31 7.91 -22.16 -2.99
C GLY A 31 9.42 -22.24 -2.75
N GLN A 32 9.85 -22.43 -1.49
CA GLN A 32 11.20 -22.94 -1.24
C GLN A 32 11.20 -24.44 -1.54
N ASP A 33 11.74 -24.81 -2.70
CA ASP A 33 12.21 -26.17 -2.92
C ASP A 33 13.39 -26.40 -1.96
N GLU A 34 13.46 -27.58 -1.35
CA GLU A 34 14.56 -27.97 -0.45
C GLU A 34 15.94 -27.86 -1.13
N ASP A 35 15.99 -27.90 -2.46
CA ASP A 35 17.20 -27.80 -3.29
C ASP A 35 17.57 -26.35 -3.70
N LEU A 36 16.72 -25.36 -3.44
CA LEU A 36 16.95 -23.94 -3.76
C LEU A 36 17.04 -23.15 -2.45
N GLU A 37 18.24 -23.10 -1.85
CA GLU A 37 18.52 -22.29 -0.67
C GLU A 37 18.23 -20.79 -0.95
N ARG A 38 17.03 -20.32 -0.58
CA ARG A 38 16.84 -18.88 -0.37
C ARG A 38 17.53 -18.51 0.94
N PRO A 39 18.35 -17.45 0.95
CA PRO A 39 18.98 -17.02 2.18
C PRO A 39 17.89 -16.62 3.18
N LEU A 40 17.89 -17.30 4.33
CA LEU A 40 17.05 -16.90 5.44
C LEU A 40 17.40 -15.46 5.86
N PRO A 41 16.42 -14.68 6.31
CA PRO A 41 16.68 -13.36 6.85
C PRO A 41 17.67 -13.45 8.02
N LYS A 42 18.58 -12.49 8.11
CA LYS A 42 19.66 -12.47 9.12
C LYS A 42 19.13 -12.33 10.56
N ASP A 43 17.98 -11.70 10.72
CA ASP A 43 17.32 -11.52 12.01
C ASP A 43 16.10 -12.45 12.11
N THR A 44 16.36 -13.73 12.38
CA THR A 44 15.30 -14.73 12.54
C THR A 44 14.49 -14.53 13.82
N GLU A 45 15.03 -13.84 14.82
CA GLU A 45 14.37 -13.59 16.10
C GLU A 45 13.17 -12.64 15.96
N ASN A 46 13.28 -11.64 15.07
CA ASN A 46 12.21 -10.67 14.78
C ASN A 46 11.49 -10.93 13.45
N THR A 47 11.75 -12.06 12.80
CA THR A 47 11.08 -12.45 11.54
C THR A 47 9.87 -13.35 11.81
N ILE A 48 8.74 -12.99 11.22
CA ILE A 48 7.53 -13.81 11.15
C ILE A 48 7.53 -14.55 9.82
N PHE A 49 7.63 -15.87 9.86
CA PHE A 49 7.57 -16.71 8.67
C PHE A 49 6.13 -16.99 8.25
N THR A 50 5.85 -16.88 6.95
CA THR A 50 4.54 -17.17 6.36
C THR A 50 4.64 -18.29 5.33
N GLU A 51 3.65 -19.18 5.30
CA GLU A 51 3.60 -20.29 4.33
C GLU A 51 3.09 -19.85 2.94
N HIS A 52 2.77 -18.57 2.79
CA HIS A 52 2.24 -17.95 1.58
C HIS A 52 2.91 -16.61 1.35
N ASP A 53 2.86 -16.14 0.10
CA ASP A 53 3.26 -14.78 -0.24
C ASP A 53 2.49 -13.74 0.58
N ILE A 54 3.16 -12.62 0.81
CA ILE A 54 2.69 -11.52 1.65
C ILE A 54 2.06 -10.47 0.75
N ASP A 55 0.78 -10.15 0.96
CA ASP A 55 0.16 -9.02 0.27
C ASP A 55 0.65 -7.72 0.94
N GLU A 56 1.17 -6.82 0.12
CA GLU A 56 1.73 -5.55 0.56
C GLU A 56 0.73 -4.41 0.34
N LEU A 57 0.50 -3.64 1.40
CA LEU A 57 -0.33 -2.43 1.39
C LEU A 57 0.57 -1.21 1.53
N VAL A 58 0.36 -0.20 0.67
CA VAL A 58 1.10 1.07 0.73
C VAL A 58 0.15 2.25 0.81
N PHE A 59 0.23 2.99 1.91
CA PHE A 59 -0.53 4.22 2.08
C PHE A 59 0.21 5.18 3.03
N GLU A 60 0.00 6.49 2.86
CA GLU A 60 0.69 7.54 3.61
C GLU A 60 2.24 7.44 3.55
N GLY A 61 2.77 6.89 2.45
CA GLY A 61 4.21 6.67 2.28
C GLY A 61 4.79 5.54 3.12
N LYS A 62 3.93 4.70 3.71
CA LYS A 62 4.32 3.60 4.60
C LYS A 62 3.93 2.24 4.00
N HIS A 63 4.71 1.23 4.35
CA HIS A 63 4.56 -0.14 3.89
C HIS A 63 4.00 -1.01 5.02
N TYR A 64 2.96 -1.79 4.71
CA TYR A 64 2.30 -2.66 5.67
C TYR A 64 2.10 -4.04 5.09
N SER A 65 2.33 -5.06 5.93
CA SER A 65 1.89 -6.41 5.63
C SER A 65 0.41 -6.54 5.93
N ASP A 66 -0.35 -7.16 5.03
CA ASP A 66 -1.75 -7.50 5.23
C ASP A 66 -1.97 -8.45 6.44
N TYR A 67 -0.98 -9.29 6.77
CA TYR A 67 -0.95 -10.13 7.97
C TYR A 67 -0.76 -9.34 9.27
N CYS A 68 -0.31 -8.09 9.20
CA CYS A 68 -0.08 -7.27 10.37
C CYS A 68 -1.32 -6.44 10.72
N ASN A 69 -1.85 -6.54 11.94
CA ASN A 69 -3.00 -5.71 12.35
C ASN A 69 -2.66 -4.21 12.59
N CYS A 70 -1.38 -3.80 12.52
CA CYS A 70 -0.98 -2.44 12.90
C CYS A 70 -1.57 -1.34 12.01
N TRP A 71 -1.94 -1.68 10.77
CA TRP A 71 -2.48 -0.73 9.80
C TRP A 71 -3.99 -0.54 9.93
N HIS A 72 -4.70 -1.44 10.64
CA HIS A 72 -6.17 -1.44 10.72
C HIS A 72 -6.75 -0.16 11.31
N GLU A 73 -6.25 0.27 12.47
CA GLU A 73 -6.77 1.48 13.12
C GLU A 73 -6.51 2.73 12.26
N ARG A 74 -5.37 2.78 11.58
CA ARG A 74 -5.08 3.88 10.66
C ARG A 74 -5.99 3.86 9.45
N ALA A 75 -6.20 2.70 8.84
CA ALA A 75 -7.13 2.52 7.73
C ALA A 75 -8.55 2.91 8.11
N LYS A 76 -9.04 2.55 9.31
CA LYS A 76 -10.36 2.98 9.80
C LYS A 76 -10.49 4.50 9.86
N ASN A 77 -9.47 5.19 10.37
CA ASN A 77 -9.47 6.65 10.44
C ASN A 77 -9.50 7.29 9.04
N ILE A 78 -8.70 6.77 8.10
CA ILE A 78 -8.72 7.22 6.70
C ILE A 78 -10.10 6.96 6.08
N MET A 79 -10.65 5.77 6.27
CA MET A 79 -11.96 5.42 5.75
C MET A 79 -13.05 6.34 6.31
N GLY A 80 -13.02 6.63 7.61
CA GLY A 80 -13.94 7.56 8.24
C GLY A 80 -13.82 8.99 7.70
N PHE A 81 -12.59 9.46 7.46
CA PHE A 81 -12.34 10.75 6.81
C PHE A 81 -12.93 10.79 5.38
N LEU A 82 -12.66 9.76 4.58
CA LEU A 82 -13.16 9.64 3.22
C LEU A 82 -14.69 9.59 3.18
N ASP A 83 -15.32 8.78 4.03
CA ASP A 83 -16.77 8.63 4.09
C ASP A 83 -17.45 9.96 4.50
N SER A 84 -16.88 10.68 5.47
CA SER A 84 -17.42 11.96 5.97
C SER A 84 -17.21 13.16 5.03
N HIS A 85 -16.25 13.08 4.10
CA HIS A 85 -15.89 14.20 3.21
C HIS A 85 -15.99 13.84 1.71
N HIS A 86 -16.63 12.74 1.36
CA HIS A 86 -16.60 12.20 -0.01
C HIS A 86 -16.97 13.22 -1.09
N SER A 87 -18.01 14.06 -0.88
CA SER A 87 -18.41 15.10 -1.85
C SER A 87 -17.33 16.18 -2.01
N ALA A 88 -16.78 16.69 -0.89
CA ALA A 88 -15.74 17.72 -0.92
C ALA A 88 -14.44 17.20 -1.55
N ILE A 89 -14.09 15.93 -1.30
CA ILE A 89 -12.95 15.27 -1.94
C ILE A 89 -13.16 15.15 -3.45
N ALA A 90 -14.36 14.75 -3.89
CA ALA A 90 -14.69 14.68 -5.30
C ALA A 90 -14.59 16.05 -5.99
N ASP A 91 -15.11 17.11 -5.35
CA ASP A 91 -15.02 18.48 -5.85
C ASP A 91 -13.57 18.95 -5.98
N TYR A 92 -12.74 18.67 -4.97
CA TYR A 92 -11.30 18.96 -5.00
C TYR A 92 -10.59 18.23 -6.15
N LEU A 93 -10.81 16.92 -6.30
CA LEU A 93 -10.20 16.13 -7.37
C LEU A 93 -10.61 16.62 -8.77
N ASN A 94 -11.87 17.04 -8.93
CA ASN A 94 -12.35 17.64 -10.17
C ASN A 94 -11.70 19.00 -10.45
N ALA A 95 -11.51 19.84 -9.43
CA ALA A 95 -10.81 21.11 -9.55
C ALA A 95 -9.33 20.91 -9.94
N GLU A 96 -8.64 19.98 -9.29
CA GLU A 96 -7.25 19.63 -9.61
C GLU A 96 -7.12 19.08 -11.03
N ARG A 97 -8.03 18.21 -11.46
CA ARG A 97 -8.07 17.73 -12.85
C ARG A 97 -8.18 18.89 -13.84
N LYS A 98 -9.07 19.86 -13.59
CA LYS A 98 -9.22 21.05 -14.45
C LYS A 98 -7.94 21.88 -14.48
N ARG A 99 -7.28 22.07 -13.33
CA ARG A 99 -5.99 22.77 -13.22
C ARG A 99 -4.91 22.10 -14.08
N LEU A 100 -4.75 20.79 -13.95
CA LEU A 100 -3.76 20.01 -14.70
C LEU A 100 -4.00 20.07 -16.22
N ILE A 101 -5.26 19.96 -16.66
CA ILE A 101 -5.62 20.09 -18.09
C ILE A 101 -5.26 21.48 -18.61
N LYS A 102 -5.54 22.54 -17.84
CA LYS A 102 -5.20 23.91 -18.22
C LYS A 102 -3.68 24.07 -18.35
N SER A 103 -2.92 23.66 -17.34
CA SER A 103 -1.45 23.73 -17.37
C SER A 103 -0.85 22.97 -18.56
N ALA A 104 -1.41 21.81 -18.93
CA ALA A 104 -0.94 21.06 -20.09
C ALA A 104 -1.19 21.81 -21.42
N LYS A 105 -2.32 22.51 -21.55
CA LYS A 105 -2.63 23.33 -22.73
C LYS A 105 -1.70 24.54 -22.83
N ASP A 106 -1.51 25.25 -21.71
CA ASP A 106 -0.65 26.43 -21.66
C ASP A 106 0.81 26.07 -22.04
N LEU A 107 1.31 24.87 -21.68
CA LEU A 107 2.63 24.38 -22.10
C LEU A 107 2.72 24.05 -23.60
N HIS A 108 1.63 23.57 -24.19
CA HIS A 108 1.59 23.23 -25.61
C HIS A 108 1.56 24.49 -26.50
N GLU A 109 0.87 25.55 -26.05
CA GLU A 109 0.78 26.83 -26.76
C GLU A 109 2.07 27.67 -26.71
N VAL A 110 2.95 27.43 -25.73
CA VAL A 110 4.27 28.09 -25.62
C VAL A 110 5.34 27.36 -26.45
N SER A 111 5.05 26.15 -26.92
CA SER A 111 5.98 25.30 -27.69
C SER A 111 5.79 25.38 -29.21
N GLU A 112 4.84 26.18 -29.68
CA GLU A 112 4.56 26.48 -31.10
C GLU A 112 5.02 27.90 -31.47
#